data_AF-A0A0G1Q384-F1
#
_entry.id   AF-A0A0G1Q384-F1
#
_cell.length_a   1.000
_cell.length_b   1.000
_cell.length_c   1.000
_cell.angle_alpha   90.00
_cell.angle_beta   90.00
_cell.angle_gamma   90.00
#
_symmetry.space_group_name_H-M   'P 1'
#
loop_
_entity.id
_entity.type
_entity.pdbx_description
1 polymer ?
#
loop_
_entity_poly.entity_id
_entity_poly.type
_entity_poly.pdbx_seq_one_letter_code
_entity_poly.pdbx_strand_id
1 'polypeptide(L)'
;MTLRPEGTAGVMRAYIEHGLSVLPQPLKLFYFGPMFRYEQPQSGRYRQFYQFGFEVIGESDPVIDAQLIKVFYNIYSELGIKGLTVQINSIGCKVCRP
;
A
#
# COMPACT_ATOMS: atom_id res chain seq x y z
N MET A 1 -0.72 23.22 4.98
CA MET A 1 -0.55 21.98 5.77
C MET A 1 -1.80 21.13 5.58
N THR A 2 -1.63 19.84 5.29
CA THR A 2 -2.74 18.92 5.01
C THR A 2 -2.53 17.64 5.82
N LEU A 3 -3.58 17.14 6.49
CA LEU A 3 -3.53 15.83 7.13
C LEU A 3 -3.48 14.74 6.06
N ARG A 4 -2.61 13.73 6.24
CA ARG A 4 -2.39 12.70 5.22
C ARG A 4 -3.65 11.85 5.00
N PRO A 5 -4.14 11.69 3.74
CA PRO A 5 -5.26 10.81 3.44
C PRO A 5 -4.83 9.36 3.14
N GLU A 6 -3.53 9.13 2.99
CA GLU A 6 -2.87 7.84 2.70
C GLU A 6 -1.37 7.92 3.08
N GLY A 7 -0.62 6.82 2.90
CA GLY A 7 0.78 6.72 3.34
C GLY A 7 1.82 6.76 2.21
N THR A 8 1.48 6.28 1.01
CA THR A 8 2.38 6.12 -0.14
C THR A 8 3.03 7.43 -0.55
N ALA A 9 2.29 8.53 -0.65
CA ALA A 9 2.89 9.82 -1.02
C ALA A 9 3.92 10.30 0.01
N GLY A 10 3.65 10.06 1.30
CA GLY A 10 4.59 10.36 2.38
C GLY A 10 5.86 9.49 2.32
N VAL A 11 5.71 8.21 2.01
CA VAL A 11 6.85 7.28 1.82
C VAL A 11 7.69 7.70 0.63
N MET A 12 7.08 7.96 -0.52
CA MET A 12 7.81 8.38 -1.72
C MET A 12 8.51 9.73 -1.54
N ARG A 13 7.90 10.67 -0.80
CA ARG A 13 8.57 11.92 -0.42
C ARG A 13 9.82 11.64 0.40
N ALA A 14 9.71 10.84 1.47
CA ALA A 14 10.83 10.49 2.33
C ALA A 14 11.94 9.73 1.57
N TYR A 15 11.56 8.84 0.65
CA TYR A 15 12.48 8.12 -0.22
C TYR A 15 13.36 9.06 -1.05
N ILE A 16 12.76 10.10 -1.64
CA ILE A 16 13.49 11.11 -2.42
C ILE A 16 14.29 12.04 -1.51
N GLU A 17 13.65 12.55 -0.44
CA GLU A 17 14.22 13.53 0.49
C GLU A 17 15.50 13.03 1.16
N HIS A 18 15.54 11.74 1.49
CA HIS A 18 16.70 11.12 2.14
C HIS A 18 17.61 10.34 1.17
N GLY A 19 17.41 10.48 -0.14
CA GLY A 19 18.25 9.84 -1.15
C GLY A 19 18.29 8.32 -1.03
N LEU A 20 17.20 7.68 -0.61
CA LEU A 20 17.17 6.24 -0.32
C LEU A 20 17.38 5.36 -1.56
N SER A 21 17.39 5.95 -2.76
CA SER A 21 17.75 5.29 -4.01
C SER A 21 19.19 4.78 -4.06
N VAL A 22 20.09 5.31 -3.22
CA VAL A 22 21.48 4.83 -3.13
C VAL A 22 21.61 3.55 -2.31
N LEU A 23 20.56 3.17 -1.57
CA LEU A 23 20.53 1.91 -0.81
C LEU A 23 20.33 0.71 -1.74
N PRO A 24 20.72 -0.50 -1.31
CA PRO A 24 20.42 -1.73 -2.04
C PRO A 24 18.93 -1.88 -2.32
N GLN A 25 18.58 -2.16 -3.57
CA GLN A 25 17.20 -2.33 -4.04
C GLN A 25 16.86 -3.83 -4.20
N PRO A 26 15.58 -4.21 -4.11
CA PRO A 26 14.43 -3.35 -3.81
C PRO A 26 14.33 -2.96 -2.34
N LEU A 27 13.97 -1.71 -2.09
CA LEU A 27 13.67 -1.24 -0.75
C LEU A 27 12.25 -1.68 -0.36
N LYS A 28 12.15 -2.55 0.65
CA LYS A 28 10.88 -3.06 1.19
C LYS A 28 10.56 -2.36 2.50
N LEU A 29 9.51 -1.55 2.51
CA LEU A 29 9.09 -0.71 3.63
C LEU A 29 7.70 -1.12 4.10
N PHE A 30 7.40 -0.83 5.36
CA PHE A 30 6.04 -0.89 5.89
C PHE A 30 5.76 0.33 6.77
N TYR A 31 4.48 0.64 6.96
CA TYR A 31 4.04 1.66 7.90
C TYR A 31 2.73 1.25 8.56
N PHE A 32 2.47 1.81 9.75
CA PHE A 32 1.19 1.72 10.43
C PHE A 32 0.85 3.07 11.09
N GLY A 33 -0.36 3.57 10.89
CA GLY A 33 -0.77 4.81 11.57
C GLY A 33 -2.06 5.43 11.04
N PRO A 34 -2.45 6.59 11.60
CA PRO A 34 -3.70 7.25 11.26
C PRO A 34 -3.65 7.94 9.88
N MET A 35 -4.78 7.87 9.18
CA MET A 35 -5.09 8.55 7.92
C MET A 35 -6.40 9.32 8.06
N PHE A 36 -6.54 10.43 7.34
CA PHE A 36 -7.63 11.37 7.51
C PHE A 36 -8.32 11.67 6.17
N ARG A 37 -9.61 11.37 6.07
CA ARG A 37 -10.42 11.65 4.88
C ARG A 37 -11.74 12.30 5.28
N TYR A 38 -12.03 13.47 4.73
CA TYR A 38 -13.30 14.15 4.98
C TYR A 38 -14.41 13.54 4.10
N GLU A 39 -14.85 12.36 4.49
CA GLU A 39 -15.93 11.62 3.86
C GLU A 39 -17.17 11.60 4.76
N GLN A 40 -18.34 11.29 4.19
CA GLN A 40 -19.56 11.05 4.96
C GLN A 40 -19.37 9.78 5.82
N PRO A 41 -19.45 9.87 7.16
CA PRO A 41 -19.29 8.70 8.01
C PRO A 41 -20.38 7.65 7.74
N GLN A 42 -19.96 6.39 7.59
CA GLN A 42 -20.81 5.23 7.38
C GLN A 42 -20.17 4.02 8.09
N SER A 43 -20.85 2.87 8.12
CA SER A 43 -20.22 1.63 8.60
C SER A 43 -18.93 1.36 7.80
N GLY A 44 -17.81 1.22 8.50
CA GLY A 44 -16.48 1.01 7.90
C GLY A 44 -15.84 2.25 7.28
N ARG A 45 -16.48 3.43 7.31
CA ARG A 45 -15.93 4.69 6.78
C ARG A 45 -15.87 5.75 7.87
N TYR A 46 -14.65 6.11 8.25
CA TYR A 46 -14.36 7.06 9.32
C TYR A 46 -13.59 8.27 8.78
N ARG A 47 -13.71 9.41 9.47
CA ARG A 47 -12.90 10.60 9.15
C ARG A 47 -11.43 10.45 9.56
N GLN A 48 -11.17 9.63 10.57
CA GLN A 48 -9.85 9.16 10.96
C GLN A 48 -9.90 7.64 11.06
N PHE A 49 -9.00 6.96 10.36
CA PHE A 49 -8.88 5.50 10.36
C PHE A 49 -7.40 5.11 10.35
N TYR A 50 -7.10 3.84 10.61
CA TYR A 50 -5.74 3.32 10.61
C TYR A 50 -5.49 2.47 9.38
N GLN A 51 -4.30 2.61 8.81
CA GLN A 51 -3.82 1.73 7.75
C GLN A 51 -2.50 1.12 8.18
N PHE A 52 -2.31 -0.15 7.84
CA PHE A 52 -0.98 -0.74 7.65
C PHE A 52 -0.74 -0.87 6.15
N GLY A 53 0.42 -0.46 5.67
CA GLY A 53 0.77 -0.50 4.25
C GLY A 53 2.18 -1.00 4.03
N PHE A 54 2.42 -1.56 2.85
CA PHE A 54 3.72 -2.03 2.39
C PHE A 54 4.08 -1.29 1.10
N GLU A 55 5.34 -0.90 0.95
CA GLU A 55 5.87 -0.27 -0.25
C GLU A 55 7.12 -1.04 -0.67
N VAL A 56 7.19 -1.43 -1.94
CA VAL A 56 8.39 -2.05 -2.53
C VAL A 56 8.83 -1.16 -3.68
N ILE A 57 10.00 -0.53 -3.52
CA ILE A 57 10.53 0.45 -4.46
C ILE A 57 11.77 -0.15 -5.13
N GLY A 58 11.92 0.07 -6.43
CA GLY A 58 13.13 -0.32 -7.18
C GLY A 58 13.08 -1.70 -7.84
N GLU A 59 11.93 -2.37 -7.87
CA GLU A 59 11.73 -3.63 -8.60
C GLU A 59 10.41 -3.59 -9.39
N SER A 60 10.42 -4.19 -10.57
CA SER A 60 9.26 -4.26 -11.48
C SER A 60 8.86 -5.70 -11.85
N ASP A 61 9.60 -6.69 -11.37
CA ASP A 61 9.27 -8.09 -11.55
C ASP A 61 7.90 -8.43 -10.89
N PRO A 62 6.94 -9.03 -11.62
CA PRO A 62 5.62 -9.39 -11.09
C PRO A 62 5.66 -10.37 -9.91
N VAL A 63 6.80 -11.01 -9.64
CA VAL A 63 7.01 -11.81 -8.43
C VAL A 63 6.83 -10.96 -7.17
N ILE A 64 7.16 -9.67 -7.19
CA ILE A 64 6.95 -8.77 -6.06
C ILE A 64 5.46 -8.51 -5.81
N ASP A 65 4.67 -8.31 -6.86
CA ASP A 65 3.21 -8.17 -6.76
C ASP A 65 2.59 -9.42 -6.12
N ALA A 66 2.98 -10.60 -6.60
CA ALA A 66 2.54 -11.88 -6.04
C ALA A 66 2.98 -12.05 -4.57
N GLN A 67 4.21 -11.62 -4.23
CA GLN A 67 4.72 -11.64 -2.87
C GLN A 67 3.86 -10.77 -1.94
N LEU A 68 3.52 -9.54 -2.35
CA LEU A 68 2.70 -8.63 -1.56
C LEU A 68 1.29 -9.19 -1.33
N ILE A 69 0.65 -9.73 -2.37
CA ILE A 69 -0.66 -10.40 -2.25
C ILE A 69 -0.58 -11.53 -1.22
N LYS A 70 0.45 -12.37 -1.29
CA LYS A 70 0.64 -13.50 -0.36
C LYS A 70 0.86 -13.01 1.07
N VAL A 71 1.64 -11.95 1.29
CA VAL A 71 1.87 -11.38 2.62
C VAL A 71 0.55 -10.91 3.23
N PHE A 72 -0.26 -10.13 2.50
CA PHE A 72 -1.57 -9.69 3.00
C PHE A 72 -2.51 -10.87 3.29
N TYR A 73 -2.57 -11.86 2.39
CA TYR A 73 -3.39 -13.05 2.57
C TYR A 73 -2.99 -13.82 3.85
N ASN A 74 -1.69 -14.03 4.05
CA ASN A 74 -1.16 -14.72 5.21
C ASN A 74 -1.47 -13.96 6.51
N ILE A 75 -1.29 -12.64 6.56
CA ILE A 75 -1.62 -11.82 7.74
C ILE A 75 -3.08 -12.04 8.14
N TYR A 76 -4.02 -11.94 7.20
CA TYR A 76 -5.43 -12.12 7.50
C TYR A 76 -5.79 -13.57 7.86
N SER A 77 -5.15 -14.55 7.21
CA SER A 77 -5.34 -15.97 7.52
C SER A 77 -4.83 -16.31 8.92
N GLU A 78 -3.67 -15.79 9.32
CA GLU A 78 -3.07 -15.99 10.65
C GLU A 78 -3.88 -15.31 11.76
N LEU A 79 -4.55 -14.20 11.46
CA LEU A 79 -5.53 -13.57 12.34
C LEU A 79 -6.85 -14.36 12.46
N GLY A 80 -6.99 -15.47 11.72
CA GLY A 80 -8.17 -16.34 11.77
C GLY A 80 -9.38 -15.83 10.98
N ILE A 81 -9.18 -14.84 10.09
CA ILE A 81 -10.26 -14.34 9.24
C ILE A 81 -10.60 -15.38 8.17
N LYS A 82 -11.86 -15.79 8.13
CA LYS A 82 -12.37 -16.79 7.17
C LYS A 82 -13.06 -16.11 5.99
N GLY A 83 -13.14 -16.82 4.86
CA GLY A 83 -13.84 -16.33 3.66
C GLY A 83 -13.08 -15.23 2.90
N LEU A 84 -11.75 -15.16 3.04
CA LEU A 84 -10.93 -14.22 2.30
C LEU A 84 -10.98 -14.51 0.79
N THR A 85 -11.31 -13.49 -0.01
CA THR A 85 -11.31 -13.56 -1.47
C THR A 85 -10.34 -12.52 -2.00
N VAL A 86 -9.37 -12.95 -2.80
CA VAL A 86 -8.43 -12.04 -3.49
C VAL A 86 -8.96 -11.75 -4.88
N GLN A 87 -9.15 -10.47 -5.20
CA GLN A 87 -9.56 -10.00 -6.53
C GLN A 87 -8.36 -9.33 -7.20
N ILE A 88 -8.01 -9.79 -8.41
CA ILE A 88 -6.84 -9.32 -9.15
C ILE A 88 -7.31 -8.76 -10.49
N ASN A 89 -6.76 -7.61 -10.87
CA ASN A 89 -6.96 -6.99 -12.18
C ASN A 89 -5.70 -6.22 -12.59
N SER A 90 -5.55 -5.93 -13.88
CA SER A 90 -4.55 -5.00 -14.40
C SER A 90 -5.23 -3.86 -15.15
N ILE A 91 -4.88 -2.63 -14.79
CA ILE A 91 -5.32 -1.42 -15.51
C ILE A 91 -4.46 -1.11 -16.74
N GLY A 92 -3.48 -1.97 -17.07
CA GLY A 92 -2.59 -1.77 -18.20
C GLY A 92 -1.73 -0.50 -18.15
N CYS A 93 -1.22 -0.15 -19.32
CA CYS A 93 -0.25 0.91 -19.59
C CYS A 93 -0.91 2.13 -20.27
N LYS A 94 -0.20 3.25 -20.41
CA LYS A 94 -0.73 4.45 -21.07
C LYS A 94 -1.17 4.23 -22.53
N VAL A 95 -0.60 3.25 -23.22
CA VAL A 95 -0.92 2.92 -24.63
C VAL A 95 -2.08 1.93 -24.74
N CYS A 96 -2.21 1.03 -23.77
CA CYS A 96 -3.11 -0.12 -23.81
C CYS A 96 -4.33 0.02 -22.88
N ARG A 97 -4.43 1.12 -22.11
CA ARG A 97 -5.65 1.53 -21.44
C ARG A 97 -6.70 1.93 -22.50
N PRO A 98 -7.96 1.45 -22.41
CA PRO A 98 -9.05 2.00 -23.22
C PRO A 98 -9.32 3.48 -22.87
#